data_AF-A0A956H7P6-F1
#
_entry.id   AF-A0A956H7P6-F1
#
_cell.length_a   1.000
_cell.length_b   1.000
_cell.length_c   1.000
_cell.angle_alpha   90.00
_cell.angle_beta   90.00
_cell.angle_gamma   90.00
#
_symmetry.space_group_name_H-M   'P 1'
#
loop_
_entity.id
_entity.type
_entity.pdbx_description
1 polymer ?
#
loop_
_entity_poly.entity_id
_entity_poly.type
_entity_poly.pdbx_seq_one_letter_code
_entity_poly.pdbx_strand_id
1 'polypeptide(L)'
;MSCTAPKCPHCQGSTHFVETSHYGPPESFTSVWRCDACAGEIWEMAGLAKTVPKPGHCLACAARVGADGHCRNCKLARPPVVAKIHERCGAPPDPQAIRDLCEEGLFRLALCAANLRLSTDADDPRGLWAKGKIYADLERYAEAVPLLRRATELDDDPGLLIDLGVSLANSGKVDEAEAVYHRYLDACPTGDGAAVVLTNLGGLASGRGRVRDGEALHRRAMAMDPDNAMVRLNLLANLLRQRRYPDALTVIDDSMAAAPPEVADEFRQNALCYRAEVLLLLDRPGEALRDIDESLARDPDNLHRMMLRARVLMDMDQPGEAEAQLLAMLEHSPGHPAIQRMLDNLGKGRILH
;
A
#
# COMPACT_ATOMS: atom_id res chain seq x y z
N MET A 1 10.14 20.18 -15.29
CA MET A 1 9.39 20.53 -16.51
C MET A 1 8.41 21.63 -16.13
N SER A 2 8.21 22.65 -16.97
CA SER A 2 7.36 23.82 -16.70
C SER A 2 5.89 23.51 -16.93
N CYS A 3 5.02 23.65 -15.92
CA CYS A 3 3.56 23.64 -16.12
C CYS A 3 3.11 24.98 -16.68
N THR A 4 3.36 25.24 -17.96
CA THR A 4 2.58 26.20 -18.74
C THR A 4 1.24 25.55 -19.06
N ALA A 5 0.13 26.25 -18.81
CA ALA A 5 -1.19 25.80 -19.24
C ALA A 5 -1.13 25.41 -20.72
N PRO A 6 -1.40 24.15 -21.10
CA PRO A 6 -1.30 23.72 -22.49
C PRO A 6 -2.31 24.50 -23.32
N LYS A 7 -1.92 24.99 -24.50
CA LYS A 7 -2.92 25.48 -25.46
C LYS A 7 -3.81 24.31 -25.85
N CYS A 8 -5.11 24.55 -25.92
CA CYS A 8 -6.06 23.50 -26.27
C CYS A 8 -5.72 22.94 -27.66
N PRO A 9 -5.51 21.62 -27.82
CA PRO A 9 -5.18 21.05 -29.12
C PRO A 9 -6.36 21.18 -30.11
N HIS A 10 -7.59 21.32 -29.61
CA HIS A 10 -8.78 21.45 -30.45
C HIS A 10 -8.99 22.86 -31.02
N CYS A 11 -8.66 23.90 -30.27
CA CYS A 11 -9.00 25.28 -30.65
C CYS A 11 -7.91 26.32 -30.36
N GLN A 12 -6.74 25.89 -29.89
CA GLN A 12 -5.59 26.74 -29.54
C GLN A 12 -5.86 27.80 -28.45
N GLY A 13 -7.03 27.75 -27.80
CA GLY A 13 -7.43 28.65 -26.73
C GLY A 13 -6.68 28.44 -25.42
N SER A 14 -6.81 29.41 -24.51
CA SER A 14 -6.30 29.30 -23.14
C SER A 14 -7.03 28.19 -22.38
N THR A 15 -6.31 27.59 -21.44
CA THR A 15 -6.85 26.58 -20.55
C THR A 15 -6.64 27.05 -19.12
N HIS A 16 -7.61 26.77 -18.26
CA HIS A 16 -7.47 26.93 -16.83
C HIS A 16 -7.45 25.55 -16.18
N PHE A 17 -6.74 25.47 -15.06
CA PHE A 17 -6.74 24.27 -14.26
C PHE A 17 -8.13 24.10 -13.65
N VAL A 18 -8.72 22.92 -13.86
CA VAL A 18 -9.96 22.52 -13.18
C VAL A 18 -9.61 21.30 -12.37
N GLU A 19 -9.78 21.40 -11.06
CA GLU A 19 -9.59 20.27 -10.16
C GLU A 19 -10.78 19.33 -10.34
N THR A 20 -10.70 18.42 -11.31
CA THR A 20 -11.60 17.27 -11.39
C THR A 20 -10.88 16.06 -10.82
N SER A 21 -11.16 15.78 -9.55
CA SER A 21 -10.84 14.50 -8.93
C SER A 21 -11.67 13.42 -9.61
N HIS A 22 -11.12 12.74 -10.61
CA HIS A 22 -11.66 11.45 -11.02
C HIS A 22 -11.01 10.37 -10.17
N TYR A 23 -11.83 9.75 -9.32
CA TYR A 23 -11.48 8.50 -8.65
C TYR A 23 -11.51 7.37 -9.69
N GLY A 24 -10.36 6.72 -9.90
CA GLY A 24 -10.24 5.50 -10.71
C GLY A 24 -8.90 4.79 -10.47
N PRO A 25 -8.87 3.45 -10.30
CA PRO A 25 -7.64 2.71 -10.03
C PRO A 25 -6.87 2.31 -11.32
N PRO A 26 -5.55 2.02 -11.25
CA PRO A 26 -4.54 2.48 -10.29
C PRO A 26 -3.39 3.27 -10.98
N GLU A 27 -2.67 4.10 -10.22
CA GLU A 27 -1.36 4.73 -10.58
C GLU A 27 -1.29 6.13 -11.24
N SER A 28 -2.31 6.99 -11.16
CA SER A 28 -2.06 8.42 -11.47
C SER A 28 -3.06 9.42 -10.93
N PHE A 29 -2.55 10.44 -10.22
CA PHE A 29 -3.20 11.74 -10.17
C PHE A 29 -2.96 12.44 -11.50
N THR A 30 -4.00 12.54 -12.32
CA THR A 30 -3.98 13.39 -13.51
C THR A 30 -4.52 14.77 -13.15
N SER A 31 -3.73 15.79 -13.48
CA SER A 31 -4.18 17.18 -13.48
C SER A 31 -5.01 17.40 -14.74
N VAL A 32 -6.27 17.86 -14.61
CA VAL A 32 -7.12 18.18 -15.76
C VAL A 32 -7.12 19.69 -16.01
N TRP A 33 -6.82 20.06 -17.25
CA TRP A 33 -6.95 21.42 -17.74
C TRP A 33 -8.19 21.51 -18.60
N ARG A 34 -9.06 22.49 -18.34
CA ARG A 34 -10.25 22.73 -19.16
C ARG A 34 -10.04 23.95 -20.03
N CYS A 35 -10.37 23.83 -21.31
CA CYS A 35 -10.27 24.95 -22.23
C CYS A 35 -11.40 25.97 -22.02
N ASP A 36 -11.05 27.25 -21.88
CA ASP A 36 -12.01 28.34 -21.74
C ASP A 36 -12.93 28.48 -22.97
N ALA A 37 -12.43 28.11 -24.16
CA ALA A 37 -13.09 28.37 -25.42
C ALA A 37 -13.99 27.22 -25.90
N CYS A 38 -13.59 25.96 -25.70
CA CYS A 38 -14.35 24.80 -26.19
C CYS A 38 -14.81 23.84 -25.08
N ALA A 39 -14.49 24.15 -23.82
CA ALA A 39 -14.77 23.32 -22.66
C ALA A 39 -14.16 21.90 -22.67
N GLY A 40 -13.29 21.58 -23.64
CA GLY A 40 -12.59 20.29 -23.74
C GLY A 40 -11.51 20.10 -22.67
N GLU A 41 -11.28 18.85 -22.26
CA GLU A 41 -10.36 18.45 -21.18
C GLU A 41 -9.00 17.98 -21.71
N ILE A 42 -7.93 18.33 -21.00
CA ILE A 42 -6.53 17.99 -21.33
C ILE A 42 -5.85 17.43 -20.09
N TRP A 43 -5.24 16.26 -20.21
CA TRP A 43 -4.68 15.48 -19.09
C TRP A 43 -3.17 15.70 -18.95
N GLU A 44 -2.67 16.02 -17.74
CA GLU A 44 -1.24 16.19 -17.44
C GLU A 44 -0.78 15.28 -16.29
N MET A 45 0.27 14.48 -16.55
CA MET A 45 1.01 13.64 -15.60
C MET A 45 2.33 14.35 -15.25
N ALA A 46 2.57 14.78 -14.00
CA ALA A 46 3.79 15.55 -13.67
C ALA A 46 4.51 15.09 -12.39
N GLY A 47 5.77 14.62 -12.55
CA GLY A 47 6.69 14.25 -11.46
C GLY A 47 7.32 15.43 -10.71
N LEU A 48 7.60 15.26 -9.40
CA LEU A 48 8.04 16.34 -8.48
C LEU A 48 9.58 16.52 -8.46
N ALA A 49 10.07 17.77 -8.41
CA ALA A 49 11.49 18.14 -8.50
C ALA A 49 12.34 17.84 -7.23
N LYS A 50 13.67 17.75 -7.40
CA LYS A 50 14.69 17.14 -6.51
C LYS A 50 15.46 18.11 -5.55
N THR A 51 15.01 19.32 -5.28
CA THR A 51 15.86 20.35 -4.62
C THR A 51 15.47 20.72 -3.18
N VAL A 52 16.49 20.98 -2.34
CA VAL A 52 16.38 21.45 -0.94
C VAL A 52 15.88 22.91 -0.89
N PRO A 53 14.91 23.28 -0.02
CA PRO A 53 14.36 24.64 0.03
C PRO A 53 15.39 25.67 0.48
N LYS A 54 15.32 26.89 -0.08
CA LYS A 54 16.14 28.04 0.34
C LYS A 54 15.23 29.28 0.53
N PRO A 55 15.49 30.14 1.54
CA PRO A 55 14.76 31.40 1.70
C PRO A 55 14.78 32.24 0.40
N GLY A 56 13.62 32.76 -0.01
CA GLY A 56 13.47 33.54 -1.24
C GLY A 56 13.44 32.72 -2.55
N HIS A 57 13.17 31.41 -2.50
CA HIS A 57 13.10 30.52 -3.68
C HIS A 57 11.78 29.68 -3.72
N CYS A 58 11.25 29.38 -4.92
CA CYS A 58 9.98 28.66 -5.17
C CYS A 58 10.01 27.25 -4.58
N LEU A 59 9.04 26.90 -3.73
CA LEU A 59 8.96 25.58 -3.10
C LEU A 59 8.68 24.44 -4.10
N ALA A 60 8.24 24.75 -5.32
CA ALA A 60 7.98 23.77 -6.38
C ALA A 60 9.13 23.58 -7.38
N CYS A 61 9.98 24.60 -7.62
CA CYS A 61 11.03 24.53 -8.63
C CYS A 61 12.40 25.11 -8.21
N ALA A 62 12.52 25.59 -6.97
CA ALA A 62 13.71 26.21 -6.39
C ALA A 62 14.29 27.45 -7.10
N ALA A 63 13.53 28.10 -7.99
CA ALA A 63 13.95 29.37 -8.61
C ALA A 63 13.74 30.57 -7.67
N ARG A 64 14.55 31.63 -7.81
CA ARG A 64 14.43 32.88 -7.02
C ARG A 64 13.05 33.53 -7.20
N VAL A 65 12.46 33.93 -6.07
CA VAL A 65 11.17 34.61 -6.00
C VAL A 65 11.40 36.12 -6.11
N GLY A 66 10.54 36.81 -6.87
CA GLY A 66 10.56 38.27 -6.98
C GLY A 66 10.13 38.96 -5.69
N ALA A 67 10.39 40.27 -5.60
CA ALA A 67 9.97 41.09 -4.46
C ALA A 67 8.44 41.18 -4.31
N ASP A 68 7.70 40.83 -5.37
CA ASP A 68 6.24 40.69 -5.43
C ASP A 68 5.74 39.33 -4.91
N GLY A 69 6.63 38.47 -4.39
CA GLY A 69 6.29 37.13 -3.92
C GLY A 69 6.06 36.10 -5.03
N HIS A 70 6.25 36.46 -6.30
CA HIS A 70 6.02 35.55 -7.42
C HIS A 70 7.32 34.91 -7.90
N CYS A 71 7.30 33.58 -8.06
CA CYS A 71 8.42 32.90 -8.70
C CYS A 71 8.45 33.21 -10.20
N ARG A 72 9.58 33.71 -10.70
CA ARG A 72 9.71 34.06 -12.12
C ARG A 72 9.69 32.86 -13.07
N ASN A 73 9.96 31.65 -12.56
CA ASN A 73 10.08 30.43 -13.35
C ASN A 73 8.83 29.53 -13.27
N CYS A 74 8.22 29.39 -12.09
CA CYS A 74 7.03 28.56 -11.86
C CYS A 74 5.73 29.37 -11.72
N LYS A 75 5.81 30.71 -11.56
CA LYS A 75 4.72 31.63 -11.17
C LYS A 75 3.92 31.24 -9.91
N LEU A 76 4.37 30.24 -9.15
CA LEU A 76 3.72 29.73 -7.95
C LEU A 76 4.56 29.99 -6.70
N ALA A 77 4.08 30.93 -5.89
CA ALA A 77 4.08 30.91 -4.43
C ALA A 77 2.91 31.81 -4.03
N ARG A 78 1.73 31.21 -3.85
CA ARG A 78 0.47 31.93 -3.62
C ARG A 78 0.34 32.26 -2.12
N PRO A 79 0.08 33.53 -1.73
CA PRO A 79 -0.56 33.81 -0.46
C PRO A 79 -1.81 32.95 -0.21
N PRO A 80 -2.64 32.62 -1.23
CA PRO A 80 -3.74 31.66 -1.07
C PRO A 80 -3.34 30.21 -0.72
N VAL A 81 -2.21 29.69 -1.23
CA VAL A 81 -1.77 28.31 -0.93
C VAL A 81 -1.18 28.25 0.48
N VAL A 82 -0.40 29.26 0.86
CA VAL A 82 0.08 29.40 2.25
C VAL A 82 -1.10 29.56 3.21
N ALA A 83 -2.10 30.39 2.86
CA ALA A 83 -3.32 30.52 3.65
C ALA A 83 -4.07 29.19 3.77
N LYS A 84 -4.18 28.42 2.68
CA LYS A 84 -4.82 27.10 2.70
C LYS A 84 -4.04 26.08 3.54
N ILE A 85 -2.71 26.11 3.47
CA ILE A 85 -1.85 25.29 4.33
C ILE A 85 -2.03 25.69 5.79
N HIS A 86 -2.06 26.99 6.11
CA HIS A 86 -2.27 27.44 7.49
C HIS A 86 -3.67 27.10 8.00
N GLU A 87 -4.70 27.16 7.16
CA GLU A 87 -6.07 26.73 7.47
C GLU A 87 -6.13 25.24 7.81
N ARG A 88 -5.43 24.40 7.03
CA ARG A 88 -5.51 22.94 7.15
C ARG A 88 -4.50 22.31 8.10
N CYS A 89 -3.32 22.90 8.19
CA CYS A 89 -2.16 22.34 8.92
C CYS A 89 -1.66 23.27 10.02
N GLY A 90 -2.15 24.50 10.13
CA GLY A 90 -1.61 25.47 11.09
C GLY A 90 -0.31 26.15 10.65
N ALA A 91 0.23 26.99 11.54
CA ALA A 91 1.45 27.76 11.32
C ALA A 91 2.37 27.71 12.57
N PRO A 92 3.52 27.01 12.53
CA PRO A 92 4.03 26.25 11.39
C PRO A 92 3.14 25.03 11.08
N PRO A 93 3.16 24.50 9.84
CA PRO A 93 2.36 23.33 9.47
C PRO A 93 2.65 22.13 10.37
N ASP A 94 1.62 21.51 10.91
CA ASP A 94 1.70 20.34 11.78
C ASP A 94 2.04 19.06 10.98
N PRO A 95 2.98 18.21 11.42
CA PRO A 95 3.37 17.00 10.71
C PRO A 95 2.25 15.96 10.58
N GLN A 96 1.35 15.87 11.54
CA GLN A 96 0.20 14.96 11.46
C GLN A 96 -0.80 15.50 10.44
N ALA A 97 -1.12 16.79 10.47
CA ALA A 97 -1.99 17.39 9.44
C ALA A 97 -1.39 17.28 8.02
N ILE A 98 -0.06 17.28 7.88
CA ILE A 98 0.61 16.99 6.60
C ILE A 98 0.39 15.54 6.17
N ARG A 99 0.38 14.58 7.11
CA ARG A 99 0.08 13.16 6.84
C ARG A 99 -1.37 12.98 6.42
N ASP A 100 -2.31 13.63 7.09
CA ASP A 100 -3.74 13.55 6.76
C ASP A 100 -3.99 14.01 5.31
N LEU A 101 -3.25 15.05 4.85
CA LEU A 101 -3.27 15.45 3.44
C LEU A 101 -2.81 14.33 2.48
N CYS A 102 -1.86 13.48 2.88
CA CYS A 102 -1.40 12.34 2.07
C CYS A 102 -2.45 11.23 2.02
N GLU A 103 -3.11 10.96 3.15
CA GLU A 103 -4.21 9.99 3.25
C GLU A 103 -5.41 10.40 2.38
N GLU A 104 -5.66 11.70 2.24
CA GLU A 104 -6.61 12.28 1.28
C GLU A 104 -6.11 12.28 -0.18
N GLY A 105 -4.88 11.85 -0.44
CA GLY A 105 -4.28 11.86 -1.77
C GLY A 105 -3.72 13.22 -2.23
N LEU A 106 -3.73 14.24 -1.37
CA LEU A 106 -3.28 15.60 -1.68
C LEU A 106 -1.76 15.76 -1.52
N PHE A 107 -0.98 14.84 -2.10
CA PHE A 107 0.48 14.76 -1.98
C PHE A 107 1.20 16.07 -2.36
N ARG A 108 0.67 16.83 -3.34
CA ARG A 108 1.24 18.13 -3.73
C ARG A 108 1.08 19.18 -2.63
N LEU A 109 -0.07 19.22 -1.98
CA LEU A 109 -0.33 20.17 -0.88
C LEU A 109 0.48 19.77 0.35
N ALA A 110 0.53 18.47 0.66
CA ALA A 110 1.35 17.91 1.73
C ALA A 110 2.84 18.27 1.56
N LEU A 111 3.39 18.12 0.35
CA LEU A 111 4.78 18.48 0.06
C LEU A 111 5.02 19.99 0.18
N CYS A 112 4.05 20.83 -0.23
CA CYS A 112 4.14 22.28 -0.03
C CYS A 112 4.14 22.63 1.47
N ALA A 113 3.31 21.97 2.27
CA ALA A 113 3.23 22.18 3.72
C ALA A 113 4.52 21.74 4.43
N ALA A 114 5.07 20.57 4.07
CA ALA A 114 6.37 20.12 4.59
C ALA A 114 7.51 21.06 4.20
N ASN A 115 7.54 21.56 2.97
CA ASN A 115 8.54 22.55 2.52
C ASN A 115 8.37 23.90 3.23
N LEU A 116 7.14 24.32 3.53
CA LEU A 116 6.86 25.55 4.28
C LEU A 116 7.37 25.43 5.72
N ARG A 117 7.10 24.30 6.39
CA ARG A 117 7.66 23.97 7.71
C ARG A 117 9.20 24.00 7.71
N LEU A 118 9.81 23.36 6.71
CA LEU A 118 11.27 23.34 6.56
C LEU A 118 11.87 24.70 6.14
N SER A 119 11.05 25.66 5.70
CA SER A 119 11.52 27.01 5.37
C SER A 119 11.75 27.86 6.61
N THR A 120 11.08 27.56 7.73
CA THR A 120 11.30 28.21 9.03
C THR A 120 12.47 27.59 9.77
N ASP A 121 12.60 26.26 9.70
CA ASP A 121 13.72 25.52 10.25
C ASP A 121 14.06 24.34 9.34
N ALA A 122 15.22 24.40 8.70
CA ALA A 122 15.65 23.40 7.72
C ALA A 122 16.09 22.07 8.35
N ASP A 123 16.45 22.08 9.63
CA ASP A 123 16.85 20.90 10.41
C ASP A 123 15.74 20.50 11.40
N ASP A 124 14.49 20.90 11.16
CA ASP A 124 13.34 20.40 11.92
C ASP A 124 13.13 18.89 11.64
N PRO A 125 13.36 18.00 12.63
CA PRO A 125 13.30 16.56 12.43
C PRO A 125 11.92 16.10 11.95
N ARG A 126 10.84 16.73 12.43
CA ARG A 126 9.48 16.38 12.06
C ARG A 126 9.12 16.88 10.66
N GLY A 127 9.65 18.02 10.25
CA GLY A 127 9.52 18.52 8.88
C GLY A 127 10.26 17.64 7.88
N LEU A 128 11.47 17.20 8.23
CA LEU A 128 12.27 16.28 7.43
C LEU A 128 11.60 14.91 7.32
N TRP A 129 11.10 14.39 8.45
CA TRP A 129 10.34 13.15 8.50
C TRP A 129 9.07 13.21 7.65
N ALA A 130 8.24 14.26 7.79
CA ALA A 130 7.01 14.40 7.01
C ALA A 130 7.29 14.44 5.50
N LYS A 131 8.32 15.19 5.09
CA LYS A 131 8.76 15.23 3.69
C LYS A 131 9.30 13.88 3.21
N GLY A 132 10.10 13.21 4.04
CA GLY A 132 10.65 11.89 3.76
C GLY A 132 9.56 10.85 3.56
N LYS A 133 8.55 10.84 4.43
CA LYS A 133 7.39 9.96 4.35
C LYS A 133 6.56 10.18 3.09
N ILE A 134 6.29 11.43 2.72
CA ILE A 134 5.62 11.76 1.44
C ILE A 134 6.38 11.14 0.25
N TYR A 135 7.71 11.22 0.23
CA TYR A 135 8.48 10.58 -0.84
C TYR A 135 8.43 9.06 -0.77
N ALA A 136 8.40 8.47 0.42
CA ALA A 136 8.28 7.02 0.59
C ALA A 136 6.91 6.51 0.08
N ASP A 137 5.82 7.20 0.39
CA ASP A 137 4.46 6.87 -0.10
C ASP A 137 4.36 6.99 -1.63
N LEU A 138 5.17 7.87 -2.24
CA LEU A 138 5.33 8.00 -3.69
C LEU A 138 6.39 7.04 -4.28
N GLU A 139 6.87 6.08 -3.50
CA GLU A 139 7.92 5.10 -3.85
C GLU A 139 9.27 5.71 -4.29
N ARG A 140 9.48 6.99 -3.95
CA ARG A 140 10.70 7.74 -4.26
C ARG A 140 11.72 7.61 -3.15
N TYR A 141 12.16 6.37 -2.93
CA TYR A 141 13.03 6.03 -1.81
C TYR A 141 14.41 6.70 -1.89
N ALA A 142 14.90 7.03 -3.09
CA ALA A 142 16.16 7.74 -3.28
C ALA A 142 16.13 9.15 -2.64
N GLU A 143 14.96 9.80 -2.65
CA GLU A 143 14.73 11.08 -1.97
C GLU A 143 14.29 10.92 -0.51
N ALA A 144 13.53 9.87 -0.19
CA ALA A 144 13.01 9.63 1.16
C ALA A 144 14.11 9.30 2.19
N VAL A 145 14.96 8.32 1.88
CA VAL A 145 15.98 7.79 2.79
C VAL A 145 16.92 8.86 3.37
N PRO A 146 17.51 9.79 2.58
CA PRO A 146 18.39 10.80 3.16
C PRO A 146 17.67 11.76 4.12
N LEU A 147 16.39 12.08 3.85
CA LEU A 147 15.59 12.94 4.72
C LEU A 147 15.23 12.24 6.03
N LEU A 148 14.77 11.00 5.95
CA LEU A 148 14.41 10.18 7.12
C LEU A 148 15.64 9.88 7.98
N ARG A 149 16.80 9.62 7.35
CA ARG A 149 18.06 9.43 8.08
C ARG A 149 18.46 10.70 8.84
N ARG A 150 18.40 11.85 8.17
CA ARG A 150 18.70 13.14 8.82
C ARG A 150 17.73 13.42 9.97
N ALA A 151 16.45 13.11 9.82
CA ALA A 151 15.49 13.21 10.92
C ALA A 151 15.90 12.34 12.13
N THR A 152 16.28 11.07 11.91
CA THR A 152 16.73 10.17 13.00
C THR A 152 18.09 10.52 13.61
N GLU A 153 18.86 11.41 12.97
CA GLU A 153 20.12 11.93 13.52
C GLU A 153 19.89 13.18 14.40
N LEU A 154 18.75 13.84 14.22
CA LEU A 154 18.42 15.10 14.88
C LEU A 154 17.41 14.94 16.02
N ASP A 155 16.65 13.85 16.03
CA ASP A 155 15.68 13.48 17.07
C ASP A 155 15.83 12.00 17.41
N ASP A 156 15.97 11.71 18.70
CA ASP A 156 16.14 10.36 19.24
C ASP A 156 14.79 9.61 19.37
N ASP A 157 13.67 10.19 18.94
CA ASP A 157 12.37 9.50 18.87
C ASP A 157 12.49 8.19 18.07
N PRO A 158 12.35 7.03 18.73
CA PRO A 158 12.46 5.74 18.07
C PRO A 158 11.42 5.56 16.97
N GLY A 159 10.25 6.21 17.04
CA GLY A 159 9.22 6.16 16.00
C GLY A 159 9.73 6.55 14.61
N LEU A 160 10.73 7.45 14.52
CA LEU A 160 11.34 7.86 13.26
C LEU A 160 12.12 6.74 12.57
N LEU A 161 12.62 5.76 13.32
CA LEU A 161 13.35 4.61 12.79
C LEU A 161 12.45 3.69 11.96
N ILE A 162 11.14 3.65 12.23
CA ILE A 162 10.19 2.77 11.54
C ILE A 162 10.12 3.14 10.06
N ASP A 163 9.80 4.39 9.74
CA ASP A 163 9.67 4.86 8.35
C ASP A 163 11.02 4.83 7.61
N LEU A 164 12.14 5.07 8.31
CA LEU A 164 13.48 4.88 7.74
C LEU A 164 13.73 3.41 7.37
N GLY A 165 13.42 2.48 8.28
CA GLY A 165 13.56 1.04 8.05
C GLY A 165 12.72 0.56 6.87
N VAL A 166 11.47 1.01 6.78
CA VAL A 166 10.56 0.68 5.65
C VAL A 166 11.13 1.21 4.33
N SER A 167 11.58 2.46 4.30
CA SER A 167 12.16 3.06 3.10
C SER A 167 13.47 2.39 2.65
N LEU A 168 14.29 1.93 3.60
CA LEU A 168 15.50 1.16 3.32
C LEU A 168 15.17 -0.23 2.75
N ALA A 169 14.20 -0.91 3.35
CA ALA A 169 13.74 -2.22 2.88
C ALA A 169 13.23 -2.15 1.43
N ASN A 170 12.33 -1.18 1.14
CA ASN A 170 11.74 -1.03 -0.19
C ASN A 170 12.72 -0.50 -1.25
N SER A 171 13.80 0.18 -0.84
CA SER A 171 14.91 0.53 -1.74
C SER A 171 15.93 -0.59 -1.96
N GLY A 172 15.70 -1.78 -1.41
CA GLY A 172 16.58 -2.94 -1.53
C GLY A 172 17.80 -2.92 -0.60
N LYS A 173 17.91 -1.92 0.29
CA LYS A 173 18.99 -1.80 1.29
C LYS A 173 18.67 -2.60 2.54
N VAL A 174 18.47 -3.90 2.35
CA VAL A 174 17.90 -4.80 3.37
C VAL A 174 18.79 -4.88 4.62
N ASP A 175 20.12 -4.92 4.48
CA ASP A 175 21.02 -4.97 5.65
C ASP A 175 20.93 -3.71 6.52
N GLU A 176 20.82 -2.53 5.89
CA GLU A 176 20.63 -1.28 6.61
C GLU A 176 19.25 -1.24 7.29
N ALA A 177 18.21 -1.77 6.64
CA ALA A 177 16.88 -1.86 7.21
C ALA A 177 16.85 -2.76 8.45
N GLU A 178 17.47 -3.95 8.40
CA GLU A 178 17.58 -4.85 9.56
C GLU A 178 18.29 -4.15 10.72
N ALA A 179 19.39 -3.44 10.46
CA ALA A 179 20.11 -2.70 11.50
C ALA A 179 19.26 -1.59 12.14
N VAL A 180 18.48 -0.86 11.34
CA VAL A 180 17.57 0.19 11.84
C VAL A 180 16.44 -0.40 12.68
N TYR A 181 15.86 -1.53 12.27
CA TYR A 181 14.84 -2.22 13.06
C TYR A 181 15.38 -2.79 14.38
N HIS A 182 16.61 -3.31 14.39
CA HIS A 182 17.24 -3.72 15.64
C HIS A 182 17.47 -2.53 16.59
N ARG A 183 17.94 -1.38 16.08
CA ARG A 183 18.04 -0.15 16.88
C ARG A 183 16.70 0.27 17.48
N TYR A 184 15.61 0.14 16.73
CA TYR A 184 14.27 0.41 17.26
C TYR A 184 13.94 -0.53 18.44
N LEU A 185 14.13 -1.84 18.26
CA LEU A 185 13.81 -2.82 19.30
C LEU A 185 14.71 -2.73 20.53
N ASP A 186 15.95 -2.27 20.38
CA ASP A 186 16.85 -2.00 21.50
C ASP A 186 16.38 -0.80 22.33
N ALA A 187 15.84 0.23 21.68
CA ALA A 187 15.31 1.42 22.35
C ALA A 187 13.88 1.22 22.91
N CYS A 188 13.03 0.50 22.17
CA CYS A 188 11.61 0.30 22.47
C CYS A 188 11.21 -1.17 22.26
N PRO A 189 11.62 -2.09 23.15
CA PRO A 189 11.36 -3.53 22.98
C PRO A 189 9.87 -3.88 23.04
N THR A 190 9.04 -3.03 23.65
CA THR A 190 7.59 -3.20 23.80
C THR A 190 6.82 -1.90 23.52
N GLY A 191 7.40 -0.98 22.73
CA GLY A 191 6.70 0.27 22.34
C GLY A 191 5.64 0.03 21.26
N ASP A 192 4.83 1.05 20.98
CA ASP A 192 3.68 0.96 20.05
C ASP A 192 4.06 0.47 18.64
N GLY A 193 5.29 0.73 18.19
CA GLY A 193 5.80 0.26 16.90
C GLY A 193 6.52 -1.09 16.93
N ALA A 194 6.66 -1.73 18.09
CA ALA A 194 7.44 -2.98 18.22
C ALA A 194 6.82 -4.11 17.41
N ALA A 195 5.49 -4.25 17.41
CA ALA A 195 4.78 -5.23 16.59
C ALA A 195 5.04 -5.00 15.09
N VAL A 196 4.95 -3.74 14.63
CA VAL A 196 5.22 -3.36 13.23
C VAL A 196 6.67 -3.68 12.84
N VAL A 197 7.63 -3.34 13.69
CA VAL A 197 9.05 -3.59 13.43
C VAL A 197 9.37 -5.07 13.42
N LEU A 198 8.83 -5.87 14.34
CA LEU A 198 8.98 -7.33 14.34
C LEU A 198 8.37 -7.95 13.08
N THR A 199 7.25 -7.41 12.59
CA THR A 199 6.60 -7.84 11.36
C THR A 199 7.49 -7.59 10.15
N ASN A 200 8.03 -6.37 10.03
CA ASN A 200 8.90 -6.03 8.92
C ASN A 200 10.21 -6.83 8.96
N LEU A 201 10.83 -6.97 10.14
CA LEU A 201 12.03 -7.78 10.31
C LEU A 201 11.77 -9.26 9.98
N GLY A 202 10.60 -9.78 10.37
CA GLY A 202 10.16 -11.13 10.04
C GLY A 202 9.99 -11.34 8.53
N GLY A 203 9.41 -10.37 7.83
CA GLY A 203 9.30 -10.34 6.37
C GLY A 203 10.67 -10.36 5.69
N LEU A 204 11.62 -9.51 6.15
CA LEU A 204 12.99 -9.47 5.62
C LEU A 204 13.73 -10.80 5.81
N ALA A 205 13.65 -11.39 7.01
CA ALA A 205 14.24 -12.70 7.29
C ALA A 205 13.65 -13.79 6.38
N SER A 206 12.34 -13.80 6.22
CA SER A 206 11.62 -14.76 5.37
C SER A 206 11.99 -14.62 3.89
N GLY A 207 12.10 -13.38 3.38
CA GLY A 207 12.52 -13.08 2.01
C GLY A 207 13.94 -13.55 1.71
N ARG A 208 14.82 -13.53 2.72
CA ARG A 208 16.20 -14.08 2.64
C ARG A 208 16.30 -15.59 2.82
N GLY A 209 15.17 -16.29 2.90
CA GLY A 209 15.13 -17.74 3.10
C GLY A 209 15.34 -18.20 4.55
N ARG A 210 15.52 -17.28 5.51
CA ARG A 210 15.54 -17.56 6.95
C ARG A 210 14.11 -17.70 7.49
N VAL A 211 13.36 -18.64 6.94
CA VAL A 211 11.90 -18.75 7.17
C VAL A 211 11.57 -19.02 8.64
N ARG A 212 12.38 -19.82 9.34
CA ARG A 212 12.21 -20.10 10.78
C ARG A 212 12.42 -18.87 11.66
N ASP A 213 13.42 -18.04 11.34
CA ASP A 213 13.68 -16.79 12.05
C ASP A 213 12.52 -15.82 11.84
N GLY A 214 12.05 -15.71 10.59
CA GLY A 214 10.88 -14.92 10.23
C GLY A 214 9.61 -15.37 10.95
N GLU A 215 9.36 -16.67 11.04
CA GLU A 215 8.26 -17.26 11.82
C GLU A 215 8.35 -16.87 13.31
N ALA A 216 9.53 -16.98 13.93
CA ALA A 216 9.73 -16.60 15.32
C ALA A 216 9.44 -15.11 15.56
N LEU A 217 9.84 -14.24 14.62
CA LEU A 217 9.56 -12.81 14.67
C LEU A 217 8.06 -12.51 14.50
N HIS A 218 7.37 -13.15 13.54
CA HIS A 218 5.93 -12.97 13.37
C HIS A 218 5.13 -13.48 14.58
N ARG A 219 5.54 -14.58 15.23
CA ARG A 219 4.89 -15.01 16.49
C ARG A 219 5.05 -13.99 17.61
N ARG A 220 6.22 -13.37 17.74
CA ARG A 220 6.44 -12.28 18.71
C ARG A 220 5.58 -11.07 18.39
N ALA A 221 5.49 -10.68 17.11
CA ALA A 221 4.61 -9.58 16.68
C ALA A 221 3.13 -9.87 16.99
N MET A 222 2.66 -11.09 16.70
CA MET A 222 1.27 -11.50 16.94
C MET A 222 0.92 -11.55 18.43
N ALA A 223 1.88 -11.87 19.29
CA ALA A 223 1.68 -11.82 20.74
C ALA A 223 1.57 -10.37 21.27
N MET A 224 2.12 -9.38 20.55
CA MET A 224 2.02 -7.96 20.90
C MET A 224 0.76 -7.31 20.33
N ASP A 225 0.39 -7.67 19.10
CA ASP A 225 -0.77 -7.15 18.38
C ASP A 225 -1.53 -8.32 17.71
N PRO A 226 -2.43 -8.99 18.46
CA PRO A 226 -3.18 -10.14 17.96
C PRO A 226 -4.14 -9.79 16.80
N ASP A 227 -4.58 -8.54 16.73
CA ASP A 227 -5.58 -8.08 15.76
C ASP A 227 -4.95 -7.79 14.39
N ASN A 228 -3.62 -7.70 14.31
CA ASN A 228 -2.90 -7.40 13.09
C ASN A 228 -3.02 -8.48 12.01
N ALA A 229 -3.89 -8.25 11.03
CA ALA A 229 -4.10 -9.17 9.92
C ALA A 229 -2.83 -9.45 9.11
N MET A 230 -1.96 -8.45 8.95
CA MET A 230 -0.72 -8.59 8.17
C MET A 230 0.23 -9.60 8.80
N VAL A 231 0.36 -9.58 10.14
CA VAL A 231 1.20 -10.53 10.88
C VAL A 231 0.72 -11.96 10.69
N ARG A 232 -0.60 -12.16 10.74
CA ARG A 232 -1.23 -13.48 10.60
C ARG A 232 -1.01 -14.06 9.20
N LEU A 233 -1.16 -13.24 8.15
CA LEU A 233 -0.86 -13.63 6.78
C LEU A 233 0.62 -13.99 6.59
N ASN A 234 1.53 -13.19 7.13
CA ASN A 234 2.96 -13.44 7.04
C ASN A 234 3.40 -14.69 7.82
N LEU A 235 2.79 -14.97 8.98
CA LEU A 235 3.00 -16.21 9.72
C LEU A 235 2.48 -17.42 8.94
N LEU A 236 1.27 -17.34 8.38
CA LEU A 236 0.69 -18.39 7.55
C LEU A 236 1.59 -18.70 6.35
N ALA A 237 2.07 -17.68 5.63
CA ALA A 237 2.99 -17.86 4.50
C ALA A 237 4.27 -18.60 4.90
N ASN A 238 4.83 -18.29 6.07
CA ASN A 238 6.02 -18.98 6.58
C ASN A 238 5.76 -20.44 6.95
N LEU A 239 4.59 -20.75 7.53
CA LEU A 239 4.21 -22.13 7.87
C LEU A 239 3.96 -22.96 6.60
N LEU A 240 3.28 -22.39 5.60
CA LEU A 240 3.05 -23.02 4.31
C LEU A 240 4.36 -23.31 3.56
N ARG A 241 5.30 -22.35 3.54
CA ARG A 241 6.64 -22.55 2.94
C ARG A 241 7.42 -23.68 3.60
N GLN A 242 7.18 -23.92 4.89
CA GLN A 242 7.78 -25.01 5.63
C GLN A 242 6.97 -26.31 5.57
N ARG A 243 5.84 -26.33 4.86
CA ARG A 243 4.89 -27.45 4.79
C ARG A 243 4.34 -27.87 6.16
N ARG A 244 4.31 -26.94 7.12
CA ARG A 244 3.76 -27.14 8.46
C ARG A 244 2.26 -26.84 8.44
N TYR A 245 1.52 -27.62 7.65
CA TYR A 245 0.09 -27.40 7.39
C TYR A 245 -0.79 -27.53 8.65
N PRO A 246 -0.56 -28.46 9.59
CA PRO A 246 -1.33 -28.50 10.84
C PRO A 246 -1.19 -27.22 11.67
N ASP A 247 0.02 -26.68 11.77
CA ASP A 247 0.27 -25.43 12.51
C ASP A 247 -0.38 -24.23 11.81
N ALA A 248 -0.38 -24.24 10.47
CA ALA A 248 -1.08 -23.23 9.67
C ALA A 248 -2.60 -23.26 9.92
N LEU A 249 -3.22 -24.44 10.01
CA LEU A 249 -4.63 -24.58 10.39
C LEU A 249 -4.89 -23.99 11.77
N THR A 250 -4.06 -24.33 12.77
CA THR A 250 -4.22 -23.78 14.14
C THR A 250 -4.19 -22.26 14.14
N VAL A 251 -3.25 -21.64 13.42
CA VAL A 251 -3.19 -20.17 13.33
C VAL A 251 -4.46 -19.59 12.69
N ILE A 252 -4.99 -20.22 11.64
CA ILE A 252 -6.22 -19.75 10.97
C ILE A 252 -7.43 -19.90 11.91
N ASP A 253 -7.57 -21.05 12.57
CA ASP A 253 -8.67 -21.33 13.50
C ASP A 253 -8.65 -20.37 14.70
N ASP A 254 -7.47 -20.16 15.31
CA ASP A 254 -7.29 -19.19 16.41
C ASP A 254 -7.62 -17.76 15.95
N SER A 255 -7.21 -17.39 14.74
CA SER A 255 -7.50 -16.08 14.17
C SER A 255 -9.00 -15.85 13.96
N MET A 256 -9.73 -16.86 13.51
CA MET A 256 -11.17 -16.79 13.33
C MET A 256 -11.92 -16.70 14.66
N ALA A 257 -11.40 -17.35 15.71
CA ALA A 257 -11.98 -17.31 17.04
C ALA A 257 -11.77 -15.96 17.75
N ALA A 258 -10.65 -15.28 17.47
CA ALA A 258 -10.28 -14.01 18.09
C ALA A 258 -10.87 -12.77 17.40
N ALA A 259 -11.43 -12.91 16.20
CA ALA A 259 -11.86 -11.76 15.39
C ALA A 259 -12.98 -10.92 16.05
N PRO A 260 -12.83 -9.57 16.12
CA PRO A 260 -13.88 -8.69 16.63
C PRO A 260 -15.16 -8.74 15.78
N PRO A 261 -16.36 -8.70 16.38
CA PRO A 261 -17.64 -8.79 15.66
C PRO A 261 -17.82 -7.79 14.51
N GLU A 262 -17.21 -6.60 14.60
CA GLU A 262 -17.39 -5.48 13.67
C GLU A 262 -16.69 -5.69 12.32
N VAL A 263 -15.59 -6.45 12.30
CA VAL A 263 -14.82 -6.83 11.10
C VAL A 263 -14.91 -8.33 10.79
N ALA A 264 -15.67 -9.07 11.61
CA ALA A 264 -15.73 -10.52 11.60
C ALA A 264 -16.14 -11.08 10.25
N ASP A 265 -17.10 -10.47 9.53
CA ASP A 265 -17.73 -11.13 8.38
C ASP A 265 -16.78 -11.30 7.19
N GLU A 266 -16.17 -10.23 6.66
CA GLU A 266 -15.25 -10.34 5.51
C GLU A 266 -13.93 -11.02 5.91
N PHE A 267 -13.42 -10.71 7.10
CA PHE A 267 -12.23 -11.34 7.64
C PHE A 267 -12.41 -12.87 7.75
N ARG A 268 -13.53 -13.32 8.31
CA ARG A 268 -13.88 -14.75 8.43
C ARG A 268 -14.01 -15.39 7.06
N GLN A 269 -14.67 -14.74 6.10
CA GLN A 269 -14.82 -15.33 4.77
C GLN A 269 -13.48 -15.54 4.06
N ASN A 270 -12.54 -14.62 4.22
CA ASN A 270 -11.19 -14.76 3.68
C ASN A 270 -10.38 -15.81 4.44
N ALA A 271 -10.54 -15.91 5.77
CA ALA A 271 -9.94 -16.95 6.58
C ALA A 271 -10.40 -18.36 6.19
N LEU A 272 -11.69 -18.54 5.89
CA LEU A 272 -12.24 -19.81 5.36
C LEU A 272 -11.60 -20.21 4.03
N CYS A 273 -11.30 -19.23 3.15
CA CYS A 273 -10.58 -19.51 1.91
C CYS A 273 -9.17 -20.06 2.19
N TYR A 274 -8.41 -19.37 3.06
CA TYR A 274 -7.08 -19.85 3.45
C TYR A 274 -7.14 -21.23 4.11
N ARG A 275 -8.13 -21.47 4.98
CA ARG A 275 -8.34 -22.77 5.63
C ARG A 275 -8.61 -23.87 4.62
N ALA A 276 -9.50 -23.63 3.65
CA ALA A 276 -9.79 -24.56 2.56
C ALA A 276 -8.53 -24.91 1.74
N GLU A 277 -7.67 -23.94 1.43
CA GLU A 277 -6.40 -24.22 0.74
C GLU A 277 -5.47 -25.13 1.57
N VAL A 278 -5.36 -24.87 2.87
CA VAL A 278 -4.53 -25.71 3.76
C VAL A 278 -5.14 -27.11 3.93
N LEU A 279 -6.47 -27.21 3.98
CA LEU A 279 -7.18 -28.49 4.06
C LEU A 279 -6.97 -29.36 2.82
N LEU A 280 -6.93 -28.77 1.62
CA LEU A 280 -6.55 -29.50 0.40
C LEU A 280 -5.13 -30.06 0.49
N LEU A 281 -4.17 -29.28 1.02
CA LEU A 281 -2.79 -29.74 1.23
C LEU A 281 -2.67 -30.86 2.28
N LEU A 282 -3.70 -31.02 3.12
CA LEU A 282 -3.81 -32.07 4.14
C LEU A 282 -4.70 -33.24 3.68
N ASP A 283 -5.12 -33.29 2.41
CA ASP A 283 -6.01 -34.32 1.87
C ASP A 283 -7.36 -34.39 2.61
N ARG A 284 -7.91 -33.23 2.97
CA ARG A 284 -9.21 -33.07 3.65
C ARG A 284 -10.20 -32.25 2.80
N PRO A 285 -10.48 -32.65 1.55
CA PRO A 285 -11.24 -31.81 0.62
C PRO A 285 -12.72 -31.66 1.02
N GLY A 286 -13.32 -32.63 1.71
CA GLY A 286 -14.69 -32.50 2.22
C GLY A 286 -14.86 -31.44 3.32
N GLU A 287 -13.79 -31.13 4.06
CA GLU A 287 -13.77 -29.97 4.97
C GLU A 287 -13.55 -28.68 4.22
N ALA A 288 -12.65 -28.68 3.23
CA ALA A 288 -12.40 -27.52 2.38
C ALA A 288 -13.68 -27.10 1.62
N LEU A 289 -14.49 -28.06 1.17
CA LEU A 289 -15.75 -27.78 0.48
C LEU A 289 -16.77 -27.09 1.40
N ARG A 290 -16.85 -27.52 2.67
CA ARG A 290 -17.74 -26.88 3.64
C ARG A 290 -17.33 -25.43 3.91
N ASP A 291 -16.03 -25.18 4.08
CA ASP A 291 -15.51 -23.84 4.32
C ASP A 291 -15.77 -22.91 3.13
N ILE A 292 -15.54 -23.40 1.90
CA ILE A 292 -15.73 -22.58 0.70
C ILE A 292 -17.22 -22.33 0.40
N ASP A 293 -18.09 -23.30 0.69
CA ASP A 293 -19.54 -23.13 0.57
C ASP A 293 -20.08 -22.12 1.60
N GLU A 294 -19.58 -22.14 2.85
CA GLU A 294 -19.89 -21.11 3.85
C GLU A 294 -19.45 -19.72 3.35
N SER A 295 -18.25 -19.64 2.76
CA SER A 295 -17.69 -18.39 2.24
C SER A 295 -18.44 -17.82 1.02
N LEU A 296 -18.91 -18.70 0.13
CA LEU A 296 -19.72 -18.34 -1.03
C LEU A 296 -21.17 -18.01 -0.67
N ALA A 297 -21.72 -18.55 0.42
CA ALA A 297 -23.06 -18.18 0.86
C ALA A 297 -23.19 -16.68 1.21
N ARG A 298 -22.06 -16.02 1.52
CA ARG A 298 -22.00 -14.58 1.78
C ARG A 298 -21.75 -13.72 0.54
N ASP A 299 -20.91 -14.19 -0.36
CA ASP A 299 -20.59 -13.52 -1.62
C ASP A 299 -20.55 -14.57 -2.74
N PRO A 300 -21.72 -14.91 -3.32
CA PRO A 300 -21.84 -15.99 -4.31
C PRO A 300 -21.07 -15.72 -5.61
N ASP A 301 -20.85 -14.45 -5.92
CA ASP A 301 -20.22 -14.00 -7.16
C ASP A 301 -18.70 -13.78 -7.01
N ASN A 302 -18.14 -14.12 -5.84
CA ASN A 302 -16.71 -13.97 -5.60
C ASN A 302 -15.90 -14.94 -6.47
N LEU A 303 -15.32 -14.42 -7.55
CA LEU A 303 -14.56 -15.19 -8.52
C LEU A 303 -13.47 -16.06 -7.89
N HIS A 304 -12.72 -15.54 -6.92
CA HIS A 304 -11.65 -16.30 -6.26
C HIS A 304 -12.22 -17.51 -5.50
N ARG A 305 -13.31 -17.32 -4.75
CA ARG A 305 -13.95 -18.38 -3.97
C ARG A 305 -14.58 -19.45 -4.87
N MET A 306 -15.23 -19.03 -5.96
CA MET A 306 -15.77 -19.96 -6.94
C MET A 306 -14.67 -20.80 -7.59
N MET A 307 -13.56 -20.17 -8.00
CA MET A 307 -12.41 -20.90 -8.55
C MET A 307 -11.82 -21.89 -7.54
N LEU A 308 -11.71 -21.51 -6.27
CA LEU A 308 -11.26 -22.40 -5.21
C LEU A 308 -12.22 -23.58 -5.02
N ARG A 309 -13.53 -23.36 -5.01
CA ARG A 309 -14.54 -24.43 -4.95
C ARG A 309 -14.41 -25.42 -6.10
N ALA A 310 -14.23 -24.93 -7.32
CA ALA A 310 -14.02 -25.80 -8.49
C ALA A 310 -12.76 -26.67 -8.33
N ARG A 311 -11.68 -26.11 -7.76
CA ARG A 311 -10.47 -26.88 -7.44
C ARG A 311 -10.73 -27.94 -6.37
N VAL A 312 -11.47 -27.60 -5.31
CA VAL A 312 -11.85 -28.58 -4.27
C VAL A 312 -12.66 -29.74 -4.87
N LEU A 313 -13.61 -29.46 -5.75
CA LEU A 313 -14.41 -30.48 -6.43
C LEU A 313 -13.56 -31.39 -7.33
N MET A 314 -12.52 -30.86 -7.97
CA MET A 314 -11.57 -31.68 -8.73
C MET A 314 -10.80 -32.64 -7.83
N ASP A 315 -10.31 -32.17 -6.67
CA ASP A 315 -9.62 -33.02 -5.68
C ASP A 315 -10.54 -34.10 -5.07
N MET A 316 -11.86 -33.85 -5.05
CA MET A 316 -12.88 -34.82 -4.62
C MET A 316 -13.30 -35.83 -5.70
N ASP A 317 -12.66 -35.83 -6.88
CA ASP A 317 -13.06 -36.64 -8.03
C ASP A 317 -14.50 -36.36 -8.49
N GLN A 318 -14.94 -35.10 -8.38
CA GLN A 318 -16.23 -34.59 -8.89
C GLN A 318 -16.03 -33.61 -10.07
N PRO A 319 -15.34 -34.01 -11.16
CA PRO A 319 -15.01 -33.11 -12.27
C PRO A 319 -16.24 -32.59 -13.03
N GLY A 320 -17.36 -33.33 -13.02
CA GLY A 320 -18.61 -32.89 -13.66
C GLY A 320 -19.24 -31.68 -12.98
N GLU A 321 -19.24 -31.66 -11.65
CA GLU A 321 -19.74 -30.50 -10.87
C GLU A 321 -18.80 -29.30 -11.03
N ALA A 322 -17.49 -29.54 -11.02
CA ALA A 322 -16.49 -28.50 -11.27
C ALA A 322 -16.66 -27.88 -12.67
N GLU A 323 -16.85 -28.71 -13.70
CA GLU A 323 -17.06 -28.26 -15.09
C GLU A 323 -18.34 -27.42 -15.22
N ALA A 324 -19.46 -27.90 -14.68
CA ALA A 324 -20.73 -27.17 -14.71
C ALA A 324 -20.61 -25.79 -14.05
N GLN A 325 -19.94 -25.72 -12.90
CA GLN A 325 -19.70 -24.46 -12.20
C GLN A 325 -18.82 -23.50 -13.01
N LEU A 326 -17.70 -24.00 -13.57
CA LEU A 326 -16.78 -23.19 -14.38
C LEU A 326 -17.44 -22.66 -15.67
N LEU A 327 -18.31 -23.46 -16.30
CA LEU A 327 -19.09 -23.03 -17.47
C LEU A 327 -20.07 -21.91 -17.09
N ALA A 328 -20.80 -22.05 -15.97
CA ALA A 328 -21.70 -21.00 -15.49
C ALA A 328 -20.95 -19.68 -15.19
N MET A 329 -19.71 -19.76 -14.70
CA MET A 329 -18.87 -18.57 -14.50
C MET A 329 -18.49 -17.90 -15.83
N LEU A 330 -18.26 -18.65 -16.92
CA LEU A 330 -17.95 -18.08 -18.24
C LEU A 330 -19.15 -17.40 -18.90
N GLU A 331 -20.38 -17.79 -18.57
CA GLU A 331 -21.59 -17.08 -19.04
C GLU A 331 -21.59 -15.62 -18.57
N HIS A 332 -21.13 -15.38 -17.34
CA HIS A 332 -21.07 -14.05 -16.72
C HIS A 332 -19.74 -13.32 -16.98
N SER A 333 -18.66 -14.06 -17.27
CA SER A 333 -17.34 -13.52 -17.57
C SER A 333 -16.73 -14.20 -18.80
N PRO A 334 -17.23 -13.91 -20.02
CA PRO A 334 -16.75 -14.55 -21.25
C PRO A 334 -15.26 -14.31 -21.47
N GLY A 335 -14.51 -15.38 -21.71
CA GLY A 335 -13.07 -15.30 -22.04
C GLY A 335 -12.13 -15.16 -20.83
N HIS A 336 -12.59 -15.41 -19.60
CA HIS A 336 -11.70 -15.36 -18.43
C HIS A 336 -10.60 -16.44 -18.53
N PRO A 337 -9.31 -16.05 -18.64
CA PRO A 337 -8.25 -16.97 -19.06
C PRO A 337 -7.94 -18.04 -18.01
N ALA A 338 -8.16 -17.75 -16.72
CA ALA A 338 -7.93 -18.75 -15.68
C ALA A 338 -9.01 -19.83 -15.62
N ILE A 339 -10.27 -19.47 -15.91
CA ILE A 339 -11.37 -20.43 -15.96
C ILE A 339 -11.20 -21.34 -17.17
N GLN A 340 -10.84 -20.76 -18.32
CA GLN A 340 -10.57 -21.54 -19.53
C GLN A 340 -9.44 -22.57 -19.31
N ARG A 341 -8.34 -22.17 -18.66
CA ARG A 341 -7.25 -23.11 -18.31
C ARG A 341 -7.73 -24.27 -17.43
N MET A 342 -8.62 -24.01 -16.47
CA MET A 342 -9.16 -25.06 -15.61
C MET A 342 -10.04 -26.04 -16.40
N LEU A 343 -10.90 -25.54 -17.29
CA LEU A 343 -11.71 -26.37 -18.19
C LEU A 343 -10.85 -27.20 -19.16
N ASP A 344 -9.81 -26.60 -19.74
CA ASP A 344 -8.89 -27.31 -20.64
C ASP A 344 -8.16 -28.46 -19.92
N ASN A 345 -7.81 -28.26 -18.64
CA ASN A 345 -7.17 -29.30 -17.82
C ASN A 345 -8.13 -30.44 -17.49
N LEU A 346 -9.40 -30.14 -17.18
CA LEU A 346 -10.45 -31.16 -17.02
C LEU A 346 -10.64 -31.99 -18.30
N GLY A 347 -10.68 -31.32 -19.46
CA GLY A 347 -10.82 -31.97 -20.77
C GLY A 347 -9.66 -32.91 -21.11
N LYS A 348 -8.42 -32.54 -20.76
CA LYS A 348 -7.23 -33.38 -20.98
C LYS A 348 -7.20 -34.62 -20.09
N GLY A 349 -7.69 -34.54 -18.86
CA GLY A 349 -7.79 -35.68 -17.94
C GLY A 349 -8.72 -36.79 -18.46
N ARG A 350 -9.74 -36.44 -19.23
CA ARG A 350 -10.67 -37.40 -19.86
C ARG A 350 -10.09 -38.19 -21.03
N ILE A 351 -8.95 -37.79 -21.60
CA ILE A 351 -8.33 -38.43 -22.79
C ILE A 351 -7.31 -39.51 -22.38
N LEU A 352 -6.93 -39.59 -21.09
CA LEU A 352 -5.89 -40.48 -20.58
C LEU A 352 -6.43 -41.73 -19.85
N HIS A 353 -7.75 -41.96 -19.87
CA HIS A 353 -8.42 -43.18 -19.43
C HIS A 353 -9.10 -43.86 -20.62
#